data_AF-A0A0B1TYW0-F1
#
_entry.id   AF-A0A0B1TYW0-F1
#
_cell.length_a   1.000
_cell.length_b   1.000
_cell.length_c   1.000
_cell.angle_alpha   90.00
_cell.angle_beta   90.00
_cell.angle_gamma   90.00
#
_symmetry.space_group_name_H-M   'P 1'
#
loop_
_entity.id
_entity.type
_entity.pdbx_description
1 polymer ?
#
loop_
_entity_poly.entity_id
_entity_poly.type
_entity_poly.pdbx_seq_one_letter_code
_entity_poly.pdbx_strand_id
1 'polypeptide(L)'
;MAWHLRDDIRAELRRVGLTQETDFLIWWLTSAWREFPAVATAARPQDVALVNVALFPAMGGDDVPITRLMDFVWRFRSRDTAAYDHDTPAGRAAFVAWFYASAVPEMDLFYLLDARQQAWLFEPVTPSLPPLGLPLPRLARLTWASRPDVRPAFDPATPEGALSLLAWYVLHGAVEMRHTGPLAWTPPLPLAADMPELPGLTRQAFLAWFSDEEARSAYDPARAEQRPAIMAWARALPSPAIPPIQGLATAVVGCRPATPPRHRFGVNIIGYARGELGIGEDSRMCAESLAAAGVPFSVVNIKTGPGTRQADTWLDACISDELPYPVNIFCLTGLDTTRLWLERGAELFAGRVNIGYWPWELPGWPEAMADAYRLVDELWLSTVYTRDAFATTAPVPCRVMPMAVTVDRLTPIARSRFGLPEDRFLFLYVFDANSYLTRKNPLAAVAAFREAFPGGHEPVGLVLKTMNPRAEDPRWRTLAAAAAADRRITILADTLDRGEALGLFAACDAYVSPHRAEGFGRTLAEAMLLGKPVIATGHSGNADFLTPETGFPVAYRLVPVGPGEYPFGQGMLWAEPDRAELARTMRLVVAQPGLARQRTQAGRDLIASRHAPQAVGAAYQERLRQLAGLP
;
A
#
# COMPACT_ATOMS: atom_id res chain seq x y z
N MET A 1 -3.45 -5.21 8.30
CA MET A 1 -2.82 -5.13 6.96
C MET A 1 -2.23 -3.75 6.62
N ALA A 2 -3.06 -2.71 6.41
CA ALA A 2 -2.58 -1.40 5.94
C ALA A 2 -1.49 -0.78 6.83
N TRP A 3 -1.64 -0.91 8.16
CA TRP A 3 -0.61 -0.56 9.14
C TRP A 3 0.74 -1.12 8.71
N HIS A 4 0.87 -2.43 8.56
CA HIS A 4 2.14 -3.12 8.24
C HIS A 4 2.75 -2.73 6.88
N LEU A 5 1.93 -2.43 5.87
CA LEU A 5 2.40 -2.13 4.52
C LEU A 5 2.77 -0.66 4.28
N ARG A 6 2.31 0.27 5.13
CA ARG A 6 2.44 1.72 4.91
C ARG A 6 3.39 2.38 5.88
N ASP A 7 4.65 1.99 5.79
CA ASP A 7 5.75 2.58 6.56
C ASP A 7 5.95 4.06 6.31
N ASP A 8 5.66 4.51 5.09
CA ASP A 8 5.68 5.90 4.68
C ASP A 8 4.67 6.74 5.48
N ILE A 9 3.41 6.29 5.58
CA ILE A 9 2.41 6.96 6.43
C ILE A 9 2.84 6.92 7.88
N ARG A 10 3.29 5.77 8.39
CA ARG A 10 3.78 5.66 9.77
C ARG A 10 4.98 6.58 10.03
N ALA A 11 5.84 6.79 9.05
CA ALA A 11 6.98 7.70 9.16
C ALA A 11 6.53 9.16 9.20
N GLU A 12 5.53 9.53 8.41
CA GLU A 12 4.92 10.86 8.44
C GLU A 12 4.23 11.14 9.77
N LEU A 13 3.42 10.20 10.28
CA LEU A 13 2.79 10.30 11.60
C LEU A 13 3.83 10.45 12.71
N ARG A 14 4.93 9.68 12.66
CA ARG A 14 6.02 9.77 13.65
C ARG A 14 6.66 11.16 13.69
N ARG A 15 6.74 11.89 12.58
CA ARG A 15 7.30 13.25 12.55
C ARG A 15 6.49 14.24 13.37
N VAL A 16 5.21 13.97 13.60
CA VAL A 16 4.30 14.79 14.43
C VAL A 16 4.00 14.14 15.78
N GLY A 17 4.79 13.16 16.21
CA GLY A 17 4.65 12.51 17.51
C GLY A 17 3.50 11.49 17.60
N LEU A 18 2.87 11.13 16.47
CA LEU A 18 1.84 10.10 16.36
C LEU A 18 2.54 8.77 16.06
N THR A 19 2.66 7.92 17.07
CA THR A 19 3.56 6.74 17.06
C THR A 19 2.84 5.43 17.32
N GLN A 20 1.61 5.50 17.84
CA GLN A 20 0.86 4.33 18.28
C GLN A 20 0.06 3.73 17.12
N GLU A 21 -0.26 2.44 17.22
CA GLU A 21 -1.16 1.78 16.26
C GLU A 21 -2.55 2.42 16.23
N THR A 22 -3.01 2.86 17.40
CA THR A 22 -4.23 3.66 17.54
C THR A 22 -4.19 4.95 16.72
N ASP A 23 -3.04 5.62 16.61
CA ASP A 23 -2.91 6.85 15.83
C ASP A 23 -3.09 6.57 14.33
N PHE A 24 -2.57 5.45 13.85
CA PHE A 24 -2.79 5.04 12.47
C PHE A 24 -4.22 4.61 12.20
N LEU A 25 -4.90 3.98 13.16
CA LEU A 25 -6.32 3.70 13.03
C LEU A 25 -7.13 5.01 12.92
N ILE A 26 -6.79 6.05 13.69
CA ILE A 26 -7.46 7.35 13.56
C ILE A 26 -7.12 8.01 12.22
N TRP A 27 -5.87 7.93 11.77
CA TRP A 27 -5.50 8.35 10.41
C TRP A 27 -6.32 7.60 9.35
N TRP A 28 -6.51 6.29 9.52
CA TRP A 28 -7.29 5.47 8.60
C TRP A 28 -8.74 5.95 8.53
N LEU A 29 -9.37 6.16 9.67
CA LEU A 29 -10.75 6.65 9.75
C LEU A 29 -10.90 8.06 9.15
N THR A 30 -9.91 8.93 9.30
CA THR A 30 -10.02 10.34 8.87
C THR A 30 -9.55 10.60 7.45
N SER A 31 -8.62 9.79 6.92
CA SER A 31 -7.87 10.12 5.71
C SER A 31 -7.81 9.00 4.67
N ALA A 32 -8.06 7.73 5.05
CA ALA A 32 -7.86 6.60 4.12
C ALA A 32 -8.75 6.68 2.87
N TRP A 33 -9.93 7.31 2.93
CA TRP A 33 -10.81 7.48 1.77
C TRP A 33 -10.19 8.26 0.61
N ARG A 34 -9.20 9.13 0.87
CA ARG A 34 -8.50 9.88 -0.17
C ARG A 34 -7.51 9.01 -0.94
N GLU A 35 -6.89 8.08 -0.23
CA GLU A 35 -5.79 7.29 -0.75
C GLU A 35 -6.21 5.88 -1.18
N PHE A 36 -7.19 5.34 -0.48
CA PHE A 36 -7.74 3.99 -0.62
C PHE A 36 -9.27 4.02 -0.71
N PRO A 37 -9.86 4.79 -1.65
CA PRO A 37 -11.31 4.94 -1.74
C PRO A 37 -12.05 3.61 -1.93
N ALA A 38 -11.41 2.60 -2.52
CA ALA A 38 -12.02 1.30 -2.81
C ALA A 38 -12.21 0.39 -1.57
N VAL A 39 -11.51 0.68 -0.47
CA VAL A 39 -11.57 -0.12 0.79
C VAL A 39 -11.82 0.75 2.02
N ALA A 40 -11.95 2.06 1.87
CA ALA A 40 -12.30 2.93 2.97
C ALA A 40 -13.72 2.60 3.46
N THR A 41 -13.81 2.08 4.68
CA THR A 41 -15.07 1.68 5.30
C THR A 41 -15.58 2.77 6.23
N ALA A 42 -16.91 2.81 6.42
CA ALA A 42 -17.50 3.60 7.49
C ALA A 42 -17.00 3.13 8.87
N ALA A 43 -16.93 4.06 9.82
CA ALA A 43 -16.55 3.77 11.20
C ALA A 43 -17.56 2.83 11.87
N ARG A 44 -17.07 1.85 12.63
CA ARG A 44 -17.90 0.96 13.46
C ARG A 44 -18.16 1.62 14.82
N PRO A 45 -19.19 1.19 15.59
CA PRO A 45 -19.47 1.76 16.92
C PRO A 45 -18.27 1.77 17.87
N GLN A 46 -17.43 0.73 17.83
CA GLN A 46 -16.20 0.65 18.60
C GLN A 46 -15.12 1.65 18.16
N ASP A 47 -15.07 1.98 16.86
CA ASP A 47 -14.15 2.98 16.32
C ASP A 47 -14.58 4.38 16.79
N VAL A 48 -15.89 4.67 16.77
CA VAL A 48 -16.46 5.91 17.34
C VAL A 48 -16.15 6.01 18.84
N ALA A 49 -16.37 4.94 19.61
CA ALA A 49 -16.05 4.91 21.03
C ALA A 49 -14.55 5.15 21.30
N LEU A 50 -13.67 4.57 20.48
CA LEU A 50 -12.22 4.73 20.58
C LEU A 50 -11.78 6.18 20.36
N VAL A 51 -12.32 6.86 19.36
CA VAL A 51 -11.87 8.22 19.02
C VAL A 51 -12.46 9.29 19.94
N ASN A 52 -13.58 9.02 20.62
CA ASN A 52 -14.20 9.97 21.56
C ASN A 52 -13.76 9.77 23.03
N VAL A 53 -12.73 8.97 23.31
CA VAL A 53 -12.14 8.88 24.65
C VAL A 53 -11.60 10.25 25.08
N ALA A 54 -12.08 10.78 26.20
CA ALA A 54 -11.59 12.01 26.78
C ALA A 54 -10.14 11.83 27.28
N LEU A 55 -9.22 12.64 26.76
CA LEU A 55 -7.82 12.69 27.21
C LEU A 55 -7.61 13.83 28.21
N PHE A 56 -8.35 14.93 28.04
CA PHE A 56 -8.38 16.04 28.98
C PHE A 56 -9.84 16.35 29.35
N PRO A 57 -10.17 16.47 30.65
CA PRO A 57 -11.53 16.76 31.09
C PRO A 57 -11.96 18.16 30.66
N ALA A 58 -13.29 18.37 30.57
CA ALA A 58 -13.86 19.71 30.44
C ALA A 58 -13.47 20.58 31.64
N MET A 59 -13.18 21.86 31.40
CA MET A 59 -12.70 22.80 32.42
C MET A 59 -13.83 23.67 33.01
N GLY A 60 -15.07 23.54 32.52
CA GLY A 60 -16.24 24.30 32.95
C GLY A 60 -17.57 23.67 32.49
N GLY A 61 -18.70 24.22 32.93
CA GLY A 61 -20.03 23.65 32.68
C GLY A 61 -20.52 23.69 31.23
N ASP A 62 -19.89 24.50 30.39
CA ASP A 62 -20.22 24.69 28.97
C ASP A 62 -19.15 24.11 28.02
N ASP A 63 -18.06 23.53 28.56
CA ASP A 63 -16.91 23.03 27.79
C ASP A 63 -17.05 21.53 27.44
N VAL A 64 -16.38 21.10 26.37
CA VAL A 64 -16.25 19.67 25.99
C VAL A 64 -14.86 19.19 26.36
N PRO A 65 -14.69 17.94 26.84
CA PRO A 65 -13.37 17.35 26.96
C PRO A 65 -12.63 17.31 25.62
N ILE A 66 -11.30 17.43 25.66
CA ILE A 66 -10.47 17.14 24.48
C ILE A 66 -10.43 15.63 24.34
N THR A 67 -11.00 15.13 23.25
CA THR A 67 -11.03 13.71 22.92
C THR A 67 -9.76 13.26 22.20
N ARG A 68 -9.61 11.95 22.03
CA ARG A 68 -8.52 11.36 21.24
C ARG A 68 -8.55 11.81 19.78
N LEU A 69 -9.73 11.94 19.17
CA LEU A 69 -9.89 12.49 17.81
C LEU A 69 -9.34 13.91 17.74
N MET A 70 -9.68 14.73 18.73
CA MET A 70 -9.22 16.12 18.83
C MET A 70 -7.71 16.20 18.99
N ASP A 71 -7.10 15.42 19.89
CA ASP A 71 -5.63 15.36 20.06
C ASP A 71 -4.93 14.86 18.78
N PHE A 72 -5.49 13.88 18.09
CA PHE A 72 -4.99 13.44 16.79
C PHE A 72 -5.00 14.58 15.78
N VAL A 73 -6.15 15.24 15.56
CA VAL A 73 -6.26 16.36 14.61
C VAL A 73 -5.33 17.50 14.99
N TRP A 74 -5.17 17.77 16.29
CA TRP A 74 -4.23 18.74 16.80
C TRP A 74 -2.82 18.48 16.27
N ARG A 75 -2.28 17.29 16.50
CA ARG A 75 -0.90 16.94 16.11
C ARG A 75 -0.76 16.76 14.60
N PHE A 76 -1.74 16.12 13.98
CA PHE A 76 -1.76 15.84 12.55
C PHE A 76 -1.81 17.13 11.72
N ARG A 77 -2.58 18.13 12.15
CA ARG A 77 -2.64 19.48 11.56
C ARG A 77 -1.83 20.50 12.34
N SER A 78 -0.64 20.11 12.82
CA SER A 78 0.22 20.96 13.67
C SER A 78 0.52 22.35 13.11
N ARG A 79 0.50 22.53 11.78
CA ARG A 79 0.64 23.86 11.15
C ARG A 79 -0.56 24.77 11.40
N ASP A 80 -1.77 24.21 11.34
CA ASP A 80 -3.02 24.95 11.53
C ASP A 80 -3.29 25.20 13.03
N THR A 81 -2.79 24.31 13.89
CA THR A 81 -3.06 24.33 15.33
C THR A 81 -1.95 24.95 16.17
N ALA A 82 -0.86 25.40 15.55
CA ALA A 82 0.29 26.01 16.22
C ALA A 82 -0.06 27.27 17.05
N ALA A 83 -1.14 27.96 16.71
CA ALA A 83 -1.59 29.18 17.39
C ALA A 83 -2.33 28.92 18.71
N TYR A 84 -2.73 27.67 19.00
CA TYR A 84 -3.49 27.34 20.20
C TYR A 84 -2.56 26.85 21.32
N ASP A 85 -2.64 27.50 22.49
CA ASP A 85 -1.88 27.10 23.67
C ASP A 85 -2.63 26.00 24.47
N HIS A 86 -2.21 24.76 24.30
CA HIS A 86 -2.80 23.60 24.97
C HIS A 86 -2.59 23.52 26.48
N ASP A 87 -1.66 24.29 27.05
CA ASP A 87 -1.43 24.29 28.49
C ASP A 87 -2.38 25.22 29.24
N THR A 88 -3.10 26.07 28.50
CA THR A 88 -4.06 27.02 29.07
C THR A 88 -5.51 26.60 28.77
N PRO A 89 -6.45 26.83 29.71
CA PRO A 89 -7.88 26.65 29.44
C PRO A 89 -8.36 27.47 28.23
N ALA A 90 -7.83 28.68 28.06
CA ALA A 90 -8.19 29.56 26.95
C ALA A 90 -7.75 29.01 25.59
N GLY A 91 -6.52 28.50 25.46
CA GLY A 91 -6.06 27.93 24.20
C GLY A 91 -6.74 26.59 23.86
N ARG A 92 -7.09 25.77 24.87
CA ARG A 92 -7.92 24.57 24.68
C ARG A 92 -9.32 24.92 24.16
N ALA A 93 -9.99 25.90 24.76
CA ALA A 93 -11.30 26.36 24.31
C ALA A 93 -11.27 26.91 22.87
N ALA A 94 -10.23 27.68 22.54
CA ALA A 94 -10.03 28.20 21.19
C ALA A 94 -9.80 27.07 20.16
N PHE A 95 -9.02 26.04 20.52
CA PHE A 95 -8.86 24.86 19.68
C PHE A 95 -10.18 24.09 19.50
N VAL A 96 -10.95 23.86 20.56
CA VAL A 96 -12.26 23.16 20.46
C VAL A 96 -13.22 23.90 19.53
N ALA A 97 -13.24 25.24 19.62
CA ALA A 97 -14.01 26.08 18.71
C ALA A 97 -13.58 25.89 17.25
N TRP A 98 -12.27 25.96 16.98
CA TRP A 98 -11.72 25.72 15.64
C TRP A 98 -11.98 24.30 15.13
N PHE A 99 -11.85 23.28 15.99
CA PHE A 99 -12.08 21.89 15.62
C PHE A 99 -13.49 21.69 15.07
N TYR A 100 -14.52 22.14 15.80
CA TYR A 100 -15.89 21.96 15.36
C TYR A 100 -16.27 22.85 14.17
N ALA A 101 -15.79 24.09 14.14
CA ALA A 101 -16.16 25.05 13.08
C ALA A 101 -15.38 24.86 11.78
N SER A 102 -14.16 24.31 11.84
CA SER A 102 -13.27 24.19 10.67
C SER A 102 -12.88 22.73 10.40
N ALA A 103 -12.28 22.03 11.37
CA ALA A 103 -11.75 20.69 11.12
C ALA A 103 -12.85 19.65 10.80
N VAL A 104 -13.96 19.65 11.56
CA VAL A 104 -15.08 18.73 11.34
C VAL A 104 -15.68 18.86 9.93
N PRO A 105 -16.08 20.06 9.45
CA PRO A 105 -16.60 20.18 8.09
C PRO A 105 -15.53 19.99 7.00
N GLU A 106 -14.29 20.43 7.20
CA GLU A 106 -13.21 20.28 6.20
C GLU A 106 -12.74 18.84 5.99
N MET A 107 -12.75 18.05 7.07
CA MET A 107 -12.30 16.65 7.07
C MET A 107 -13.47 15.64 7.12
N ASP A 108 -14.71 16.13 7.04
CA ASP A 108 -15.94 15.33 7.10
C ASP A 108 -16.03 14.43 8.36
N LEU A 109 -15.73 14.99 9.54
CA LEU A 109 -15.58 14.19 10.78
C LEU A 109 -16.87 13.98 11.56
N PHE A 110 -18.02 14.47 11.08
CA PHE A 110 -19.25 14.47 11.88
C PHE A 110 -19.69 13.05 12.31
N TYR A 111 -19.48 12.05 11.43
CA TYR A 111 -19.80 10.65 11.71
C TYR A 111 -18.88 9.98 12.74
N LEU A 112 -17.73 10.60 13.06
CA LEU A 112 -16.82 10.14 14.10
C LEU A 112 -17.13 10.77 15.46
N LEU A 113 -18.02 11.76 15.55
CA LEU A 113 -18.47 12.32 16.81
C LEU A 113 -19.47 11.38 17.48
N ASP A 114 -19.42 11.26 18.81
CA ASP A 114 -20.45 10.51 19.52
C ASP A 114 -21.79 11.26 19.55
N ALA A 115 -22.87 10.56 19.90
CA ALA A 115 -24.21 11.13 19.91
C ALA A 115 -24.35 12.33 20.87
N ARG A 116 -23.54 12.39 21.93
CA ARG A 116 -23.57 13.50 22.91
C ARG A 116 -22.97 14.76 22.29
N GLN A 117 -21.80 14.64 21.67
CA GLN A 117 -21.16 15.73 20.96
C GLN A 117 -22.01 16.23 19.79
N GLN A 118 -22.62 15.31 19.03
CA GLN A 118 -23.53 15.67 17.93
C GLN A 118 -24.73 16.48 18.43
N ALA A 119 -25.39 16.05 19.51
CA ALA A 119 -26.51 16.79 20.10
C ALA A 119 -26.06 18.15 20.66
N TRP A 120 -24.94 18.17 21.39
CA TRP A 120 -24.38 19.35 22.05
C TRP A 120 -24.10 20.52 21.11
N LEU A 121 -23.73 20.24 19.84
CA LEU A 121 -23.48 21.28 18.83
C LEU A 121 -24.72 22.13 18.50
N PHE A 122 -25.91 21.55 18.62
CA PHE A 122 -27.17 22.21 18.28
C PHE A 122 -27.94 22.70 19.51
N GLU A 123 -27.40 22.48 20.71
CA GLU A 123 -28.03 22.95 21.93
C GLU A 123 -28.07 24.50 21.99
N PRO A 124 -29.17 25.05 22.55
CA PRO A 124 -29.27 26.48 22.88
C PRO A 124 -28.10 26.99 23.72
N VAL A 125 -27.59 28.16 23.38
CA VAL A 125 -26.80 29.01 24.29
C VAL A 125 -27.64 30.22 24.70
N THR A 126 -27.62 30.54 25.99
CA THR A 126 -28.32 31.67 26.63
C THR A 126 -27.51 32.97 26.43
N PRO A 127 -28.15 34.13 26.23
CA PRO A 127 -29.60 34.41 26.25
C PRO A 127 -30.35 34.17 24.93
N SER A 128 -31.67 33.99 25.03
CA SER A 128 -32.57 34.06 23.87
C SER A 128 -32.57 35.46 23.27
N LEU A 129 -32.79 35.55 21.96
CA LEU A 129 -32.69 36.74 21.12
C LEU A 129 -34.07 37.37 20.91
N PRO A 130 -34.54 38.30 21.75
CA PRO A 130 -35.73 39.09 21.43
C PRO A 130 -35.45 40.02 20.23
N PRO A 131 -36.42 40.26 19.34
CA PRO A 131 -37.81 39.78 19.35
C PRO A 131 -38.01 38.37 18.76
N LEU A 132 -36.97 37.72 18.25
CA LEU A 132 -37.10 36.40 17.59
C LEU A 132 -37.43 35.25 18.55
N GLY A 133 -37.09 35.39 19.84
CA GLY A 133 -37.30 34.38 20.86
C GLY A 133 -36.39 33.14 20.74
N LEU A 134 -35.33 33.20 19.91
CA LEU A 134 -34.42 32.07 19.65
C LEU A 134 -33.14 32.16 20.46
N PRO A 135 -32.63 31.05 21.01
CA PRO A 135 -31.25 30.98 21.49
C PRO A 135 -30.25 30.83 20.33
N LEU A 136 -29.01 31.28 20.53
CA LEU A 136 -27.91 31.06 19.60
C LEU A 136 -27.48 29.58 19.65
N PRO A 137 -27.41 28.83 18.53
CA PRO A 137 -26.92 27.45 18.59
C PRO A 137 -25.44 27.44 18.93
N ARG A 138 -25.01 26.42 19.68
CA ARG A 138 -23.63 26.32 20.15
C ARG A 138 -22.60 26.33 19.00
N LEU A 139 -22.91 25.67 17.88
CA LEU A 139 -22.07 25.69 16.68
C LEU A 139 -21.81 27.11 16.16
N ALA A 140 -22.80 28.01 16.19
CA ALA A 140 -22.61 29.41 15.78
C ALA A 140 -21.72 30.17 16.76
N ARG A 141 -21.86 29.94 18.08
CA ARG A 141 -20.97 30.50 19.10
C ARG A 141 -19.52 30.01 18.93
N LEU A 142 -19.32 28.73 18.62
CA LEU A 142 -17.99 28.17 18.36
C LEU A 142 -17.38 28.75 17.08
N THR A 143 -18.19 28.93 16.03
CA THR A 143 -17.77 29.60 14.79
C THR A 143 -17.24 30.99 15.08
N TRP A 144 -18.00 31.80 15.82
CA TRP A 144 -17.56 33.12 16.29
C TRP A 144 -16.26 33.07 17.08
N ALA A 145 -16.15 32.14 18.05
CA ALA A 145 -14.96 32.03 18.89
C ALA A 145 -13.70 31.64 18.09
N SER A 146 -13.86 30.91 16.99
CA SER A 146 -12.77 30.42 16.15
C SER A 146 -12.24 31.43 15.12
N ARG A 147 -13.04 32.44 14.75
CA ARG A 147 -12.77 33.33 13.60
C ARG A 147 -12.34 34.73 14.06
N PRO A 148 -11.09 35.14 13.83
CA PRO A 148 -10.56 36.42 14.34
C PRO A 148 -11.18 37.65 13.65
N ASP A 149 -11.74 37.49 12.45
CA ASP A 149 -12.45 38.53 11.70
C ASP A 149 -13.93 38.65 12.12
N VAL A 150 -14.57 37.54 12.46
CA VAL A 150 -15.97 37.49 12.93
C VAL A 150 -16.09 37.91 14.40
N ARG A 151 -15.11 37.52 15.22
CA ARG A 151 -15.12 37.75 16.67
C ARG A 151 -15.29 39.22 17.09
N PRO A 152 -14.55 40.20 16.55
CA PRO A 152 -14.71 41.61 16.91
C PRO A 152 -15.98 42.25 16.34
N ALA A 153 -16.60 41.64 15.32
CA ALA A 153 -17.78 42.19 14.66
C ALA A 153 -19.08 41.96 15.46
N PHE A 154 -19.11 40.94 16.33
CA PHE A 154 -20.31 40.54 17.04
C PHE A 154 -20.01 40.28 18.53
N ASP A 155 -20.71 40.95 19.45
CA ASP A 155 -20.62 40.67 20.89
C ASP A 155 -21.81 39.81 21.36
N PRO A 156 -21.64 38.48 21.52
CA PRO A 156 -22.73 37.59 21.90
C PRO A 156 -23.19 37.77 23.36
N ALA A 157 -22.52 38.59 24.17
CA ALA A 157 -23.00 38.94 25.52
C ALA A 157 -24.14 39.96 25.52
N THR A 158 -24.34 40.65 24.39
CA THR A 158 -25.43 41.63 24.21
C THR A 158 -26.54 41.05 23.33
N PRO A 159 -27.82 41.39 23.56
CA PRO A 159 -28.91 40.97 22.67
C PRO A 159 -28.69 41.37 21.22
N GLU A 160 -28.12 42.57 20.99
CA GLU A 160 -27.82 43.10 19.66
C GLU A 160 -26.72 42.27 18.96
N GLY A 161 -25.56 42.08 19.60
CA GLY A 161 -24.47 41.33 19.00
C GLY A 161 -24.77 39.83 18.82
N ALA A 162 -25.54 39.23 19.72
CA ALA A 162 -25.99 37.85 19.58
C ALA A 162 -27.01 37.68 18.44
N LEU A 163 -27.88 38.68 18.21
CA LEU A 163 -28.80 38.73 17.07
C LEU A 163 -28.04 38.93 15.75
N SER A 164 -27.03 39.81 15.73
CA SER A 164 -26.17 40.02 14.56
C SER A 164 -25.40 38.76 14.19
N LEU A 165 -24.86 38.04 15.19
CA LEU A 165 -24.16 36.78 14.97
C LEU A 165 -25.11 35.70 14.40
N LEU A 166 -26.32 35.57 14.95
CA LEU A 166 -27.32 34.65 14.41
C LEU A 166 -27.68 35.01 12.97
N ALA A 167 -27.88 36.30 12.68
CA ALA A 167 -28.24 36.78 11.36
C ALA A 167 -27.15 36.48 10.34
N TRP A 168 -25.90 36.83 10.66
CA TRP A 168 -24.74 36.47 9.83
C TRP A 168 -24.65 34.96 9.63
N TYR A 169 -24.81 34.15 10.68
CA TYR A 169 -24.68 32.69 10.59
C TYR A 169 -25.75 32.06 9.68
N VAL A 170 -27.01 32.48 9.82
CA VAL A 170 -28.15 31.96 9.02
C VAL A 170 -28.08 32.42 7.57
N LEU A 171 -27.63 33.66 7.32
CA LEU A 171 -27.61 34.24 5.97
C LEU A 171 -26.32 33.91 5.20
N HIS A 172 -25.19 33.76 5.88
CA HIS A 172 -23.87 33.66 5.23
C HIS A 172 -22.96 32.61 5.87
N GLY A 173 -22.82 32.62 7.19
CA GLY A 173 -21.80 31.85 7.91
C GLY A 173 -21.90 30.33 7.75
N ALA A 174 -23.11 29.76 7.74
CA ALA A 174 -23.29 28.32 7.56
C ALA A 174 -22.76 27.82 6.20
N VAL A 175 -22.95 28.62 5.13
CA VAL A 175 -22.43 28.30 3.79
C VAL A 175 -20.92 28.51 3.74
N GLU A 176 -20.43 29.65 4.27
CA GLU A 176 -19.02 30.00 4.30
C GLU A 176 -18.17 28.92 5.01
N MET A 177 -18.66 28.40 6.14
CA MET A 177 -17.98 27.39 6.96
C MET A 177 -18.27 25.95 6.51
N ARG A 178 -18.98 25.75 5.40
CA ARG A 178 -19.37 24.43 4.87
C ARG A 178 -20.18 23.58 5.86
N HIS A 179 -20.99 24.20 6.72
CA HIS A 179 -21.91 23.50 7.62
C HIS A 179 -23.11 22.93 6.86
N THR A 180 -22.86 21.88 6.09
CA THR A 180 -23.83 21.21 5.21
C THR A 180 -24.22 19.83 5.74
N GLY A 181 -25.28 19.23 5.18
CA GLY A 181 -25.72 17.88 5.57
C GLY A 181 -26.05 17.78 7.07
N PRO A 182 -25.43 16.87 7.83
CA PRO A 182 -25.68 16.73 9.27
C PRO A 182 -25.35 17.99 10.11
N LEU A 183 -24.51 18.91 9.62
CA LEU A 183 -24.21 20.18 10.27
C LEU A 183 -25.15 21.33 9.86
N ALA A 184 -26.06 21.10 8.90
CA ALA A 184 -27.02 22.09 8.46
C ALA A 184 -28.07 22.35 9.54
N TRP A 185 -27.77 23.30 10.43
CA TRP A 185 -28.72 23.70 11.46
C TRP A 185 -29.89 24.47 10.84
N THR A 186 -31.10 23.98 11.08
CA THR A 186 -32.34 24.68 10.72
C THR A 186 -32.99 25.18 12.02
N PRO A 187 -33.22 26.49 12.18
CA PRO A 187 -33.87 27.00 13.39
C PRO A 187 -35.31 26.44 13.47
N PRO A 188 -35.80 26.07 14.67
CA PRO A 188 -37.16 25.59 14.87
C PRO A 188 -38.18 26.74 14.84
N LEU A 189 -38.04 27.67 13.89
CA LEU A 189 -38.98 28.76 13.65
C LEU A 189 -39.25 28.90 12.15
N PRO A 190 -40.49 29.23 11.77
CA PRO A 190 -40.81 29.52 10.39
C PRO A 190 -40.18 30.86 9.99
N LEU A 191 -38.95 30.82 9.44
CA LEU A 191 -38.20 32.00 9.00
C LEU A 191 -39.00 32.88 8.03
N ALA A 192 -39.82 32.24 7.20
CA ALA A 192 -40.69 32.86 6.22
C ALA A 192 -42.05 33.31 6.76
N ALA A 193 -42.39 33.02 8.03
CA ALA A 193 -43.65 33.48 8.63
C ALA A 193 -43.48 34.82 9.35
N ASP A 194 -44.61 35.51 9.45
CA ASP A 194 -44.74 36.79 10.13
C ASP A 194 -44.34 36.71 11.62
N MET A 195 -43.76 37.80 12.10
CA MET A 195 -43.42 38.02 13.50
C MET A 195 -44.63 38.59 14.26
N PRO A 196 -45.11 37.93 15.33
CA PRO A 196 -46.20 38.46 16.15
C PRO A 196 -45.94 39.85 16.72
N GLU A 197 -44.69 40.14 17.06
CA GLU A 197 -44.23 41.40 17.65
C GLU A 197 -44.11 42.52 16.60
N LEU A 198 -43.93 42.16 15.32
CA LEU A 198 -43.78 43.07 14.18
C LEU A 198 -44.62 42.56 12.99
N PRO A 199 -45.98 42.66 13.04
CA PRO A 199 -46.85 42.15 11.99
C PRO A 199 -46.48 42.70 10.61
N GLY A 200 -46.45 41.82 9.60
CA GLY A 200 -46.05 42.14 8.22
C GLY A 200 -44.53 42.07 7.94
N LEU A 201 -43.70 41.76 8.95
CA LEU A 201 -42.30 41.38 8.76
C LEU A 201 -42.10 39.89 9.02
N THR A 202 -41.38 39.23 8.12
CA THR A 202 -40.89 37.87 8.36
C THR A 202 -39.61 37.90 9.17
N ARG A 203 -39.32 36.83 9.91
CA ARG A 203 -38.08 36.70 10.69
C ARG A 203 -36.83 36.80 9.81
N GLN A 204 -36.88 36.22 8.61
CA GLN A 204 -35.78 36.29 7.65
C GLN A 204 -35.55 37.73 7.16
N ALA A 205 -36.61 38.47 6.83
CA ALA A 205 -36.48 39.86 6.40
C ALA A 205 -35.97 40.77 7.53
N PHE A 206 -36.40 40.51 8.78
CA PHE A 206 -35.89 41.21 9.95
C PHE A 206 -34.40 40.94 10.16
N LEU A 207 -33.95 39.67 10.08
CA LEU A 207 -32.52 39.32 10.18
C LEU A 207 -31.69 39.97 9.07
N ALA A 208 -32.19 39.98 7.83
CA ALA A 208 -31.53 40.65 6.72
C ALA A 208 -31.40 42.15 6.98
N TRP A 209 -32.50 42.82 7.36
CA TRP A 209 -32.52 44.25 7.67
C TRP A 209 -31.55 44.59 8.80
N PHE A 210 -31.58 43.79 9.87
CA PHE A 210 -30.74 44.02 11.04
C PHE A 210 -29.24 43.94 10.72
N SER A 211 -28.87 43.10 9.73
CA SER A 211 -27.47 42.91 9.33
C SER A 211 -26.95 43.97 8.36
N ASP A 212 -27.81 44.85 7.84
CA ASP A 212 -27.47 45.82 6.80
C ASP A 212 -27.57 47.26 7.32
N GLU A 213 -26.45 47.99 7.29
CA GLU A 213 -26.36 49.36 7.84
C GLU A 213 -27.16 50.39 7.03
N GLU A 214 -27.20 50.25 5.71
CA GLU A 214 -27.99 51.13 4.84
C GLU A 214 -29.48 50.90 5.08
N ALA A 215 -29.90 49.65 5.20
CA ALA A 215 -31.29 49.28 5.48
C ALA A 215 -31.74 49.78 6.86
N ARG A 216 -30.89 49.69 7.90
CA ARG A 216 -31.18 50.24 9.24
C ARG A 216 -31.28 51.76 9.24
N SER A 217 -30.52 52.43 8.37
CA SER A 217 -30.58 53.89 8.22
C SER A 217 -31.79 54.35 7.41
N ALA A 218 -32.24 53.53 6.46
CA ALA A 218 -33.34 53.85 5.55
C ALA A 218 -34.72 53.47 6.10
N TYR A 219 -34.81 52.43 6.94
CA TYR A 219 -36.09 51.85 7.38
C TYR A 219 -36.11 51.56 8.88
N ASP A 220 -37.25 51.84 9.52
CA ASP A 220 -37.54 51.59 10.92
C ASP A 220 -38.66 50.53 11.05
N PRO A 221 -38.36 49.29 11.49
CA PRO A 221 -39.35 48.22 11.58
C PRO A 221 -40.42 48.47 12.63
N ALA A 222 -40.20 49.37 13.60
CA ALA A 222 -41.21 49.74 14.58
C ALA A 222 -42.40 50.47 13.90
N ARG A 223 -42.15 51.19 12.80
CA ARG A 223 -43.16 51.90 12.01
C ARG A 223 -43.87 50.96 11.05
N ALA A 224 -45.15 50.74 11.29
CA ALA A 224 -45.96 49.78 10.52
C ALA A 224 -45.99 50.09 9.01
N GLU A 225 -45.97 51.38 8.65
CA GLU A 225 -45.97 51.86 7.27
C GLU A 225 -44.67 51.58 6.50
N GLN A 226 -43.55 51.29 7.18
CA GLN A 226 -42.25 51.02 6.53
C GLN A 226 -41.96 49.52 6.34
N ARG A 227 -42.69 48.64 7.03
CA ARG A 227 -42.49 47.18 6.98
C ARG A 227 -42.63 46.56 5.57
N PRO A 228 -43.59 46.99 4.72
CA PRO A 228 -43.66 46.50 3.35
C PRO A 228 -42.42 46.84 2.51
N ALA A 229 -41.79 48.00 2.76
CA ALA A 229 -40.57 48.41 2.07
C ALA A 229 -39.38 47.54 2.50
N ILE A 230 -39.26 47.22 3.79
CA ILE A 230 -38.25 46.28 4.32
C ILE A 230 -38.43 44.90 3.68
N MET A 231 -39.66 44.40 3.60
CA MET A 231 -39.95 43.11 2.93
C MET A 231 -39.60 43.12 1.45
N ALA A 232 -39.89 44.21 0.73
CA ALA A 232 -39.56 44.35 -0.68
C ALA A 232 -38.03 44.39 -0.91
N TRP A 233 -37.32 45.16 -0.08
CA TRP A 233 -35.85 45.21 -0.09
C TRP A 233 -35.24 43.84 0.22
N ALA A 234 -35.68 43.16 1.27
CA ALA A 234 -35.15 41.84 1.65
C ALA A 234 -35.37 40.76 0.58
N ARG A 235 -36.49 40.84 -0.16
CA ARG A 235 -36.76 39.95 -1.32
C ARG A 235 -35.87 40.23 -2.52
N ALA A 236 -35.36 41.45 -2.65
CA ALA A 236 -34.46 41.85 -3.72
C ALA A 236 -32.99 41.45 -3.45
N LEU A 237 -32.65 41.07 -2.20
CA LEU A 237 -31.33 40.55 -1.87
C LEU A 237 -31.08 39.24 -2.61
N PRO A 238 -29.83 38.98 -3.07
CA PRO A 238 -29.47 37.68 -3.61
C PRO A 238 -29.71 36.64 -2.53
N SER A 239 -30.62 35.70 -2.77
CA SER A 239 -30.77 34.57 -1.86
C SER A 239 -29.45 33.79 -1.87
N PRO A 240 -28.80 33.54 -0.71
CA PRO A 240 -27.72 32.58 -0.64
C PRO A 240 -28.32 31.25 -1.10
N ALA A 241 -28.01 30.85 -2.33
CA ALA A 241 -28.43 29.55 -2.83
C ALA A 241 -27.74 28.53 -1.93
N ILE A 242 -28.45 27.99 -0.95
CA ILE A 242 -28.08 26.72 -0.32
C ILE A 242 -28.11 25.74 -1.49
N PRO A 243 -26.96 25.23 -1.97
CA PRO A 243 -26.95 24.35 -3.10
C PRO A 243 -27.85 23.15 -2.78
N PRO A 244 -28.79 22.76 -3.65
CA PRO A 244 -29.43 21.47 -3.48
C PRO A 244 -28.34 20.42 -3.45
N ILE A 245 -28.45 19.54 -2.45
CA ILE A 245 -27.53 18.45 -2.14
C ILE A 245 -27.29 17.63 -3.42
N GLN A 246 -26.22 17.92 -4.15
CA GLN A 246 -25.47 16.84 -4.76
C GLN A 246 -24.66 16.26 -3.63
N GLY A 247 -25.25 15.22 -3.05
CA GLY A 247 -24.56 14.38 -2.12
C GLY A 247 -23.19 14.03 -2.72
N LEU A 248 -22.15 14.55 -2.10
CA LEU A 248 -21.29 13.62 -1.38
C LEU A 248 -22.21 13.02 -0.28
N ALA A 249 -23.27 12.25 -0.56
CA ALA A 249 -23.12 10.83 -0.81
C ALA A 249 -21.74 10.51 -0.31
N THR A 250 -21.65 10.30 1.00
CA THR A 250 -20.65 9.40 1.53
C THR A 250 -20.52 8.37 0.44
N ALA A 251 -19.44 8.45 -0.32
CA ALA A 251 -19.07 7.35 -1.16
C ALA A 251 -18.58 6.34 -0.11
N VAL A 252 -19.51 5.81 0.70
CA VAL A 252 -19.76 4.39 0.69
C VAL A 252 -19.79 4.09 -0.80
N VAL A 253 -18.59 3.84 -1.34
CA VAL A 253 -18.38 3.08 -2.53
C VAL A 253 -19.03 1.77 -2.14
N GLY A 254 -20.36 1.71 -2.26
CA GLY A 254 -21.11 0.50 -2.12
C GLY A 254 -20.43 -0.39 -3.13
N CYS A 255 -19.81 -1.47 -2.65
CA CYS A 255 -19.17 -2.43 -3.52
C CYS A 255 -20.15 -2.68 -4.65
N ARG A 256 -19.81 -2.21 -5.85
CA ARG A 256 -20.62 -2.55 -7.02
C ARG A 256 -20.62 -4.06 -7.04
N PRO A 257 -21.80 -4.70 -7.17
CA PRO A 257 -21.84 -6.16 -7.25
C PRO A 257 -20.89 -6.57 -8.37
N ALA A 258 -19.94 -7.44 -8.03
CA ALA A 258 -18.90 -7.83 -8.97
C ALA A 258 -19.53 -8.41 -10.22
N THR A 259 -19.03 -7.99 -11.39
CA THR A 259 -19.51 -8.55 -12.65
C THR A 259 -19.16 -10.05 -12.66
N PRO A 260 -20.15 -10.94 -12.84
CA PRO A 260 -19.88 -12.38 -12.86
C PRO A 260 -18.93 -12.73 -14.02
N PRO A 261 -18.14 -13.80 -13.88
CA PRO A 261 -17.25 -14.24 -14.95
C PRO A 261 -18.05 -14.59 -16.22
N ARG A 262 -17.53 -14.21 -17.39
CA ARG A 262 -18.18 -14.45 -18.68
C ARG A 262 -18.00 -15.89 -19.17
N HIS A 263 -16.89 -16.53 -18.80
CA HIS A 263 -16.57 -17.91 -19.15
C HIS A 263 -16.69 -18.86 -17.95
N ARG A 264 -16.92 -20.14 -18.25
CA ARG A 264 -17.02 -21.21 -17.24
C ARG A 264 -15.67 -21.84 -16.86
N PHE A 265 -14.62 -21.61 -17.66
CA PHE A 265 -13.28 -22.16 -17.45
C PHE A 265 -12.22 -21.22 -17.99
N GLY A 266 -11.08 -21.13 -17.31
CA GLY A 266 -9.92 -20.31 -17.66
C GLY A 266 -9.41 -19.49 -16.48
N VAL A 267 -8.39 -18.66 -16.72
CA VAL A 267 -7.65 -17.94 -15.66
C VAL A 267 -7.44 -16.46 -16.01
N ASN A 268 -7.58 -15.56 -15.04
CA ASN A 268 -7.02 -14.22 -15.10
C ASN A 268 -5.68 -14.22 -14.34
N ILE A 269 -4.57 -14.00 -15.04
CA ILE A 269 -3.24 -13.84 -14.44
C ILE A 269 -3.11 -12.39 -14.01
N ILE A 270 -2.84 -12.14 -12.74
CA ILE A 270 -2.68 -10.80 -12.19
C ILE A 270 -1.26 -10.66 -11.67
N GLY A 271 -0.48 -9.75 -12.27
CA GLY A 271 0.94 -9.61 -11.90
C GLY A 271 1.70 -8.57 -12.70
N TYR A 272 3.00 -8.49 -12.48
CA TYR A 272 3.90 -7.53 -13.14
C TYR A 272 4.28 -7.97 -14.56
N ALA A 273 3.29 -8.17 -15.43
CA ALA A 273 3.46 -8.77 -16.76
C ALA A 273 4.55 -8.10 -17.61
N ARG A 274 4.70 -6.77 -17.50
CA ARG A 274 5.74 -6.00 -18.20
C ARG A 274 7.04 -5.79 -17.44
N GLY A 275 7.05 -6.08 -16.15
CA GLY A 275 8.18 -5.81 -15.27
C GLY A 275 9.36 -6.74 -15.54
N GLU A 276 10.56 -6.16 -15.60
CA GLU A 276 11.83 -6.89 -15.79
C GLU A 276 12.45 -7.27 -14.45
N LEU A 277 11.70 -8.08 -13.70
CA LEU A 277 12.06 -8.61 -12.38
C LEU A 277 11.59 -10.06 -12.26
N GLY A 278 12.07 -10.77 -11.22
CA GLY A 278 11.73 -12.18 -11.00
C GLY A 278 10.22 -12.46 -10.95
N ILE A 279 9.46 -11.63 -10.24
CA ILE A 279 7.99 -11.78 -10.12
C ILE A 279 7.26 -11.44 -11.43
N GLY A 280 7.84 -10.56 -12.26
CA GLY A 280 7.32 -10.34 -13.61
C GLY A 280 7.52 -11.59 -14.49
N GLU A 281 8.63 -12.29 -14.30
CA GLU A 281 8.88 -13.58 -14.96
C GLU A 281 7.92 -14.66 -14.47
N ASP A 282 7.50 -14.64 -13.20
CA ASP A 282 6.48 -15.56 -12.67
C ASP A 282 5.16 -15.44 -13.46
N SER A 283 4.75 -14.21 -13.80
CA SER A 283 3.55 -13.99 -14.63
C SER A 283 3.72 -14.58 -16.04
N ARG A 284 4.90 -14.42 -16.64
CA ARG A 284 5.23 -14.96 -17.98
C ARG A 284 5.30 -16.48 -17.98
N MET A 285 5.92 -17.09 -16.98
CA MET A 285 6.01 -18.54 -16.85
C MET A 285 4.67 -19.19 -16.51
N CYS A 286 3.82 -18.52 -15.73
CA CYS A 286 2.44 -18.94 -15.53
C CYS A 286 1.66 -18.94 -16.85
N ALA A 287 1.74 -17.85 -17.63
CA ALA A 287 1.11 -17.74 -18.95
C ALA A 287 1.61 -18.81 -19.93
N GLU A 288 2.92 -19.04 -20.00
CA GLU A 288 3.51 -20.08 -20.85
C GLU A 288 3.04 -21.48 -20.46
N SER A 289 2.92 -21.77 -19.16
CA SER A 289 2.42 -23.05 -18.66
C SER A 289 0.95 -23.26 -19.03
N LEU A 290 0.10 -22.25 -18.84
CA LEU A 290 -1.31 -22.32 -19.21
C LEU A 290 -1.48 -22.46 -20.73
N ALA A 291 -0.71 -21.73 -21.52
CA ALA A 291 -0.70 -21.83 -22.97
C ALA A 291 -0.30 -23.24 -23.44
N ALA A 292 0.77 -23.80 -22.86
CA ALA A 292 1.25 -25.15 -23.19
C ALA A 292 0.22 -26.24 -22.87
N ALA A 293 -0.63 -26.03 -21.87
CA ALA A 293 -1.71 -26.94 -21.50
C ALA A 293 -3.04 -26.65 -22.23
N GLY A 294 -3.13 -25.61 -23.05
CA GLY A 294 -4.37 -25.19 -23.71
C GLY A 294 -5.43 -24.65 -22.75
N VAL A 295 -5.02 -24.09 -21.59
CA VAL A 295 -5.92 -23.40 -20.67
C VAL A 295 -6.10 -21.95 -21.14
N PRO A 296 -7.33 -21.48 -21.40
CA PRO A 296 -7.56 -20.10 -21.82
C PRO A 296 -7.27 -19.14 -20.67
N PHE A 297 -6.60 -18.02 -20.96
CA PHE A 297 -6.27 -17.02 -19.96
C PHE A 297 -6.33 -15.57 -20.49
N SER A 298 -6.40 -14.63 -19.56
CA SER A 298 -6.25 -13.18 -19.76
C SER A 298 -5.21 -12.67 -18.76
N VAL A 299 -4.54 -11.55 -19.07
CA VAL A 299 -3.50 -10.97 -18.20
C VAL A 299 -3.92 -9.57 -17.75
N VAL A 300 -3.91 -9.32 -16.45
CA VAL A 300 -4.07 -7.99 -15.87
C VAL A 300 -2.69 -7.52 -15.41
N ASN A 301 -2.12 -6.57 -16.15
CA ASN A 301 -0.82 -6.00 -15.82
C ASN A 301 -0.93 -4.98 -14.69
N ILE A 302 -0.34 -5.31 -13.53
CA ILE A 302 -0.14 -4.36 -12.45
C ILE A 302 1.11 -3.53 -12.77
N LYS A 303 1.00 -2.20 -12.66
CA LYS A 303 2.16 -1.33 -12.86
C LYS A 303 3.15 -1.51 -11.70
N THR A 304 4.42 -1.70 -12.03
CA THR A 304 5.48 -1.68 -11.02
C THR A 304 5.65 -0.27 -10.45
N GLY A 305 6.26 -0.15 -9.26
CA GLY A 305 6.61 1.14 -8.68
C GLY A 305 7.62 1.95 -9.51
N PRO A 306 7.82 3.24 -9.17
CA PRO A 306 8.80 4.09 -9.85
C PRO A 306 10.21 3.47 -9.77
N GLY A 307 10.94 3.51 -10.89
CA GLY A 307 12.32 3.01 -10.96
C GLY A 307 12.48 1.56 -11.45
N THR A 308 11.40 0.81 -11.66
CA THR A 308 11.48 -0.50 -12.33
C THR A 308 11.21 -0.37 -13.82
N ARG A 309 12.10 -0.92 -14.66
CA ARG A 309 11.92 -0.96 -16.12
C ARG A 309 10.76 -1.92 -16.46
N GLN A 310 9.88 -1.46 -17.37
CA GLN A 310 8.68 -2.18 -17.81
C GLN A 310 8.70 -2.38 -19.34
N ALA A 311 9.84 -2.80 -19.88
CA ALA A 311 10.05 -2.91 -21.33
C ALA A 311 9.78 -4.32 -21.89
N ASP A 312 9.47 -5.33 -21.04
CA ASP A 312 9.18 -6.68 -21.52
C ASP A 312 7.73 -6.76 -22.01
N THR A 313 7.53 -6.79 -23.33
CA THR A 313 6.21 -6.80 -23.97
C THR A 313 5.68 -8.20 -24.28
N TRP A 314 6.30 -9.25 -23.74
CA TRP A 314 5.99 -10.66 -24.07
C TRP A 314 4.51 -11.03 -23.93
N LEU A 315 3.79 -10.44 -22.97
CA LEU A 315 2.38 -10.73 -22.73
C LEU A 315 1.42 -9.65 -23.27
N ASP A 316 1.89 -8.65 -24.01
CA ASP A 316 1.06 -7.49 -24.39
C ASP A 316 -0.23 -7.88 -25.13
N ALA A 317 -0.16 -8.89 -26.00
CA ALA A 317 -1.33 -9.39 -26.74
C ALA A 317 -2.38 -10.06 -25.84
N CYS A 318 -2.01 -10.45 -24.62
CA CYS A 318 -2.88 -11.09 -23.64
C CYS A 318 -3.38 -10.11 -22.57
N ILE A 319 -2.91 -8.85 -22.57
CA ILE A 319 -3.30 -7.86 -21.56
C ILE A 319 -4.74 -7.39 -21.81
N SER A 320 -5.54 -7.39 -20.74
CA SER A 320 -6.90 -6.86 -20.73
C SER A 320 -7.22 -6.21 -19.39
N ASP A 321 -8.08 -5.20 -19.41
CA ASP A 321 -8.70 -4.64 -18.21
C ASP A 321 -9.93 -5.44 -17.75
N GLU A 322 -10.35 -6.45 -18.53
CA GLU A 322 -11.44 -7.35 -18.18
C GLU A 322 -10.95 -8.58 -17.40
N LEU A 323 -11.83 -9.13 -16.56
CA LEU A 323 -11.64 -10.36 -15.80
C LEU A 323 -12.61 -11.45 -16.27
N PRO A 324 -12.49 -11.96 -17.51
CA PRO A 324 -13.52 -12.78 -18.14
C PRO A 324 -13.62 -14.20 -17.56
N TYR A 325 -12.61 -14.65 -16.80
CA TYR A 325 -12.52 -16.02 -16.29
C TYR A 325 -12.87 -16.14 -14.79
N PRO A 326 -13.27 -17.35 -14.32
CA PRO A 326 -13.72 -17.58 -12.94
C PRO A 326 -12.57 -17.77 -11.93
N VAL A 327 -11.33 -17.95 -12.38
CA VAL A 327 -10.16 -18.13 -11.51
C VAL A 327 -9.21 -16.96 -11.70
N ASN A 328 -8.72 -16.41 -10.59
CA ASN A 328 -7.60 -15.47 -10.57
C ASN A 328 -6.35 -16.18 -10.07
N ILE A 329 -5.21 -15.97 -10.73
CA ILE A 329 -3.89 -16.34 -10.19
C ILE A 329 -3.08 -15.07 -9.99
N PHE A 330 -2.81 -14.72 -8.73
CA PHE A 330 -1.98 -13.58 -8.35
C PHE A 330 -0.50 -13.99 -8.38
N CYS A 331 0.17 -13.70 -9.49
CA CYS A 331 1.62 -13.83 -9.66
C CYS A 331 2.31 -12.60 -9.04
N LEU A 332 2.15 -12.45 -7.72
CA LEU A 332 2.56 -11.33 -6.90
C LEU A 332 2.98 -11.85 -5.52
N THR A 333 3.73 -11.07 -4.73
CA THR A 333 3.91 -11.41 -3.31
C THR A 333 2.56 -11.33 -2.57
N GLY A 334 2.44 -11.99 -1.41
CA GLY A 334 1.26 -11.79 -0.55
C GLY A 334 1.12 -10.35 -0.05
N LEU A 335 2.25 -9.64 0.09
CA LEU A 335 2.27 -8.21 0.42
C LEU A 335 1.68 -7.37 -0.73
N ASP A 336 2.08 -7.64 -1.97
CA ASP A 336 1.58 -6.93 -3.16
C ASP A 336 0.13 -7.29 -3.48
N THR A 337 -0.28 -8.54 -3.25
CA THR A 337 -1.68 -8.96 -3.35
C THR A 337 -2.54 -8.18 -2.34
N THR A 338 -2.04 -8.04 -1.11
CA THR A 338 -2.70 -7.22 -0.07
C THR A 338 -2.75 -5.75 -0.45
N ARG A 339 -1.63 -5.19 -0.91
CA ARG A 339 -1.55 -3.81 -1.40
C ARG A 339 -2.55 -3.58 -2.52
N LEU A 340 -2.64 -4.49 -3.48
CA LEU A 340 -3.55 -4.40 -4.61
C LEU A 340 -5.01 -4.39 -4.15
N TRP A 341 -5.36 -5.20 -3.15
CA TRP A 341 -6.68 -5.15 -2.52
C TRP A 341 -6.94 -3.79 -1.86
N LEU A 342 -5.97 -3.21 -1.15
CA LEU A 342 -6.11 -1.87 -0.57
C LEU A 342 -6.33 -0.79 -1.66
N GLU A 343 -5.66 -0.91 -2.80
CA GLU A 343 -5.73 0.06 -3.90
C GLU A 343 -6.97 -0.10 -4.79
N ARG A 344 -7.48 -1.32 -4.97
CA ARG A 344 -8.54 -1.66 -5.96
C ARG A 344 -9.83 -2.17 -5.35
N GLY A 345 -9.85 -2.47 -4.04
CA GLY A 345 -11.01 -3.01 -3.37
C GLY A 345 -11.32 -4.46 -3.74
N ALA A 346 -12.51 -4.91 -3.33
CA ALA A 346 -12.93 -6.29 -3.47
C ALA A 346 -13.30 -6.70 -4.91
N GLU A 347 -13.52 -5.75 -5.83
CA GLU A 347 -14.03 -6.03 -7.19
C GLU A 347 -13.12 -6.98 -7.98
N LEU A 348 -11.80 -6.82 -7.84
CA LEU A 348 -10.81 -7.68 -8.50
C LEU A 348 -10.91 -9.15 -8.05
N PHE A 349 -11.38 -9.39 -6.82
CA PHE A 349 -11.39 -10.70 -6.15
C PHE A 349 -12.77 -11.36 -6.17
N ALA A 350 -13.82 -10.54 -6.10
CA ALA A 350 -15.18 -11.00 -5.85
C ALA A 350 -15.74 -11.87 -7.00
N GLY A 351 -16.51 -12.89 -6.62
CA GLY A 351 -17.17 -13.82 -7.57
C GLY A 351 -16.21 -14.76 -8.29
N ARG A 352 -14.97 -14.94 -7.79
CA ARG A 352 -13.91 -15.76 -8.41
C ARG A 352 -13.21 -16.60 -7.35
N VAL A 353 -12.58 -17.68 -7.80
CA VAL A 353 -11.59 -18.43 -7.01
C VAL A 353 -10.26 -17.71 -7.12
N ASN A 354 -9.69 -17.29 -6.00
CA ASN A 354 -8.48 -16.50 -5.93
C ASN A 354 -7.30 -17.37 -5.49
N ILE A 355 -6.30 -17.52 -6.35
CA ILE A 355 -5.11 -18.31 -6.08
C ILE A 355 -3.93 -17.37 -5.87
N GLY A 356 -3.30 -17.42 -4.70
CA GLY A 356 -2.05 -16.70 -4.45
C GLY A 356 -0.84 -17.52 -4.90
N TYR A 357 -0.11 -17.04 -5.91
CA TYR A 357 1.19 -17.58 -6.26
C TYR A 357 2.27 -16.73 -5.58
N TRP A 358 2.43 -16.92 -4.27
CA TRP A 358 3.20 -16.01 -3.42
C TRP A 358 4.64 -16.48 -3.19
N PRO A 359 5.64 -15.87 -3.86
CA PRO A 359 7.03 -16.13 -3.52
C PRO A 359 7.31 -15.65 -2.09
N TRP A 360 8.08 -16.46 -1.35
CA TRP A 360 8.52 -16.17 0.01
C TRP A 360 9.85 -16.87 0.31
N GLU A 361 10.66 -16.27 1.19
CA GLU A 361 12.06 -16.67 1.38
C GLU A 361 12.34 -17.13 2.80
N LEU A 362 11.50 -16.80 3.78
CA LEU A 362 11.73 -17.16 5.17
C LEU A 362 10.95 -18.43 5.55
N PRO A 363 11.35 -19.16 6.60
CA PRO A 363 10.72 -20.43 6.96
C PRO A 363 9.32 -20.30 7.60
N GLY A 364 8.78 -19.08 7.71
CA GLY A 364 7.44 -18.83 8.23
C GLY A 364 6.83 -17.59 7.61
N TRP A 365 5.52 -17.63 7.36
CA TRP A 365 4.74 -16.46 7.01
C TRP A 365 4.47 -15.58 8.25
N PRO A 366 4.63 -14.25 8.17
CA PRO A 366 4.48 -13.39 9.34
C PRO A 366 3.04 -13.29 9.84
N GLU A 367 2.86 -13.43 11.15
CA GLU A 367 1.57 -13.26 11.84
C GLU A 367 0.91 -11.91 11.54
N ALA A 368 1.72 -10.85 11.44
CA ALA A 368 1.30 -9.50 11.04
C ALA A 368 0.56 -9.44 9.69
N MET A 369 0.76 -10.45 8.83
CA MET A 369 0.12 -10.57 7.52
C MET A 369 -0.81 -11.79 7.43
N ALA A 370 -1.24 -12.37 8.55
CA ALA A 370 -2.18 -13.51 8.55
C ALA A 370 -3.49 -13.18 7.83
N ASP A 371 -3.98 -11.94 7.94
CA ASP A 371 -5.19 -11.49 7.22
C ASP A 371 -5.07 -11.60 5.70
N ALA A 372 -3.84 -11.62 5.13
CA ALA A 372 -3.62 -11.81 3.70
C ALA A 372 -4.28 -13.08 3.18
N TYR A 373 -4.32 -14.15 4.00
CA TYR A 373 -4.96 -15.39 3.63
C TYR A 373 -6.44 -15.23 3.28
N ARG A 374 -7.12 -14.19 3.79
CA ARG A 374 -8.54 -13.93 3.49
C ARG A 374 -8.77 -13.42 2.06
N LEU A 375 -7.70 -13.08 1.33
CA LEU A 375 -7.77 -12.61 -0.05
C LEU A 375 -7.70 -13.74 -1.08
N VAL A 376 -7.38 -14.95 -0.64
CA VAL A 376 -7.17 -16.10 -1.51
C VAL A 376 -7.93 -17.31 -0.98
N ASP A 377 -8.31 -18.21 -1.88
CA ASP A 377 -8.96 -19.47 -1.60
C ASP A 377 -7.95 -20.63 -1.59
N GLU A 378 -6.81 -20.47 -2.26
CA GLU A 378 -5.73 -21.46 -2.35
C GLU A 378 -4.37 -20.78 -2.57
N LEU A 379 -3.29 -21.39 -2.08
CA LEU A 379 -1.91 -20.97 -2.32
C LEU A 379 -1.18 -21.96 -3.22
N TRP A 380 -0.59 -21.44 -4.29
CA TRP A 380 0.29 -22.17 -5.20
C TRP A 380 1.73 -21.76 -4.94
N LEU A 381 2.55 -22.70 -4.50
CA LEU A 381 3.88 -22.42 -3.97
C LEU A 381 4.90 -23.26 -4.76
N SER A 382 5.95 -22.60 -5.23
CA SER A 382 6.87 -23.17 -6.22
C SER A 382 7.71 -24.34 -5.70
N THR A 383 7.84 -24.46 -4.38
CA THR A 383 8.74 -25.41 -3.72
C THR A 383 8.10 -25.96 -2.44
N VAL A 384 8.63 -27.08 -1.96
CA VAL A 384 8.28 -27.63 -0.65
C VAL A 384 8.61 -26.65 0.47
N TYR A 385 9.76 -25.97 0.39
CA TYR A 385 10.17 -24.97 1.36
C TYR A 385 9.17 -23.82 1.49
N THR A 386 8.74 -23.26 0.35
CA THR A 386 7.72 -22.20 0.36
C THR A 386 6.39 -22.73 0.86
N ARG A 387 5.93 -23.92 0.43
CA ARG A 387 4.74 -24.56 0.99
C ARG A 387 4.78 -24.62 2.52
N ASP A 388 5.88 -25.12 3.08
CA ASP A 388 5.99 -25.33 4.52
C ASP A 388 6.00 -24.01 5.30
N ALA A 389 6.59 -22.96 4.73
CA ALA A 389 6.57 -21.62 5.33
C ALA A 389 5.15 -21.05 5.53
N PHE A 390 4.21 -21.39 4.63
CA PHE A 390 2.81 -20.97 4.75
C PHE A 390 1.94 -22.01 5.47
N ALA A 391 2.16 -23.30 5.24
CA ALA A 391 1.29 -24.39 5.70
C ALA A 391 1.14 -24.46 7.23
N THR A 392 2.09 -23.93 8.00
CA THR A 392 1.98 -23.86 9.46
C THR A 392 0.87 -22.91 9.93
N THR A 393 0.56 -21.86 9.17
CA THR A 393 -0.37 -20.80 9.60
C THR A 393 -1.55 -20.57 8.65
N ALA A 394 -1.49 -21.08 7.43
CA ALA A 394 -2.52 -20.86 6.41
C ALA A 394 -3.83 -21.59 6.76
N PRO A 395 -4.97 -20.89 6.78
CA PRO A 395 -6.29 -21.50 6.88
C PRO A 395 -6.82 -22.02 5.53
N VAL A 396 -6.06 -21.82 4.45
CA VAL A 396 -6.40 -22.22 3.08
C VAL A 396 -5.44 -23.29 2.58
N PRO A 397 -5.81 -24.12 1.58
CA PRO A 397 -4.92 -25.14 1.05
C PRO A 397 -3.60 -24.55 0.49
N CYS A 398 -2.47 -25.07 0.96
CA CYS A 398 -1.14 -24.78 0.41
C CYS A 398 -0.66 -25.94 -0.47
N ARG A 399 -0.45 -25.68 -1.76
CA ARG A 399 -0.04 -26.71 -2.73
C ARG A 399 1.34 -26.41 -3.30
N VAL A 400 2.15 -27.47 -3.43
CA VAL A 400 3.36 -27.39 -4.26
C VAL A 400 2.91 -27.41 -5.71
N MET A 401 3.01 -26.26 -6.37
CA MET A 401 2.65 -26.05 -7.76
C MET A 401 3.89 -25.44 -8.43
N PRO A 402 4.79 -26.27 -9.01
CA PRO A 402 6.08 -25.82 -9.52
C PRO A 402 5.94 -24.67 -10.50
N MET A 403 6.95 -23.79 -10.58
CA MET A 403 6.97 -22.74 -11.61
C MET A 403 7.72 -23.24 -12.83
N ALA A 404 7.24 -22.88 -14.02
CA ALA A 404 7.98 -23.17 -15.24
C ALA A 404 9.29 -22.35 -15.33
N VAL A 405 10.24 -22.90 -16.07
CA VAL A 405 11.50 -22.26 -16.41
C VAL A 405 11.78 -22.57 -17.88
N THR A 406 11.97 -21.52 -18.68
CA THR A 406 12.36 -21.63 -20.08
C THR A 406 13.60 -20.79 -20.35
N VAL A 407 14.35 -21.22 -21.37
CA VAL A 407 15.52 -20.48 -21.87
C VAL A 407 15.39 -20.21 -23.38
N ASP A 408 14.17 -20.33 -23.92
CA ASP A 408 13.87 -20.24 -25.35
C ASP A 408 14.06 -18.82 -25.90
N ARG A 409 13.95 -17.82 -25.02
CA ARG A 409 14.21 -16.41 -25.33
C ARG A 409 15.70 -16.07 -25.34
N LEU A 410 16.60 -17.06 -25.26
CA LEU A 410 18.05 -16.87 -25.28
C LEU A 410 18.50 -16.16 -26.56
N THR A 411 19.20 -15.03 -26.39
CA THR A 411 19.98 -14.41 -27.47
C THR A 411 21.43 -14.85 -27.31
N PRO A 412 22.04 -15.54 -28.30
CA PRO A 412 23.47 -15.88 -28.25
C PRO A 412 24.32 -14.61 -28.26
N ILE A 413 25.11 -14.40 -27.21
CA ILE A 413 25.92 -13.20 -27.04
C ILE A 413 27.36 -13.58 -26.68
N ALA A 414 28.31 -13.00 -27.41
CA ALA A 414 29.74 -13.16 -27.13
C ALA A 414 30.15 -12.43 -25.85
N ARG A 415 31.17 -12.92 -25.15
CA ARG A 415 31.67 -12.32 -23.89
C ARG A 415 32.12 -10.87 -24.09
N SER A 416 32.67 -10.55 -25.25
CA SER A 416 33.08 -9.19 -25.63
C SER A 416 31.96 -8.14 -25.52
N ARG A 417 30.69 -8.50 -25.75
CA ARG A 417 29.52 -7.60 -25.59
C ARG A 417 29.36 -7.11 -24.15
N PHE A 418 29.80 -7.91 -23.19
CA PHE A 418 29.77 -7.62 -21.75
C PHE A 418 31.13 -7.15 -21.20
N GLY A 419 32.14 -6.98 -22.06
CA GLY A 419 33.51 -6.66 -21.64
C GLY A 419 34.19 -7.79 -20.84
N LEU A 420 33.77 -9.04 -21.04
CA LEU A 420 34.28 -10.20 -20.31
C LEU A 420 35.44 -10.88 -21.08
N PRO A 421 36.43 -11.47 -20.38
CA PRO A 421 37.57 -12.12 -21.01
C PRO A 421 37.21 -13.47 -21.65
N GLU A 422 37.75 -13.73 -22.84
CA GLU A 422 37.53 -14.97 -23.61
C GLU A 422 38.40 -16.15 -23.12
N ASP A 423 39.52 -15.87 -22.44
CA ASP A 423 40.57 -16.83 -22.10
C ASP A 423 40.49 -17.38 -20.66
N ARG A 424 39.34 -17.23 -19.98
CA ARG A 424 39.17 -17.56 -18.56
C ARG A 424 37.91 -18.38 -18.28
N PHE A 425 37.95 -19.18 -17.21
CA PHE A 425 36.77 -19.82 -16.65
C PHE A 425 35.97 -18.81 -15.80
N LEU A 426 34.74 -18.49 -16.19
CA LEU A 426 33.91 -17.46 -15.57
C LEU A 426 32.80 -18.06 -14.70
N PHE A 427 32.83 -17.70 -13.41
CA PHE A 427 31.70 -17.90 -12.50
C PHE A 427 30.73 -16.72 -12.61
N LEU A 428 29.43 -16.99 -12.70
CA LEU A 428 28.38 -15.98 -12.72
C LEU A 428 27.57 -16.03 -11.42
N TYR A 429 27.25 -14.86 -10.87
CA TYR A 429 26.19 -14.72 -9.89
C TYR A 429 25.23 -13.58 -10.28
N VAL A 430 23.93 -13.88 -10.38
CA VAL A 430 22.88 -12.90 -10.70
C VAL A 430 22.00 -12.63 -9.48
N PHE A 431 21.81 -11.36 -9.14
CA PHE A 431 20.94 -10.92 -8.04
C PHE A 431 20.33 -9.54 -8.32
N ASP A 432 19.33 -9.14 -7.55
CA ASP A 432 18.76 -7.78 -7.57
C ASP A 432 19.00 -7.14 -6.20
N ALA A 433 19.54 -5.92 -6.19
CA ALA A 433 19.79 -5.20 -4.94
C ALA A 433 18.50 -4.77 -4.23
N ASN A 434 17.37 -4.65 -4.93
CA ASN A 434 16.04 -4.47 -4.32
C ASN A 434 15.52 -5.75 -3.64
N SER A 435 16.14 -6.91 -3.88
CA SER A 435 15.79 -8.21 -3.28
C SER A 435 16.62 -8.57 -2.02
N TYR A 436 17.14 -7.57 -1.32
CA TYR A 436 17.97 -7.63 -0.11
C TYR A 436 19.37 -8.24 -0.33
N LEU A 437 20.40 -7.37 -0.35
CA LEU A 437 21.81 -7.78 -0.48
C LEU A 437 22.26 -8.74 0.62
N THR A 438 21.74 -8.59 1.85
CA THR A 438 21.98 -9.51 2.97
C THR A 438 21.46 -10.91 2.66
N ARG A 439 20.24 -11.03 2.11
CA ARG A 439 19.70 -12.33 1.71
C ARG A 439 20.50 -12.97 0.58
N LYS A 440 20.84 -12.20 -0.46
CA LYS A 440 21.59 -12.70 -1.63
C LYS A 440 23.07 -12.95 -1.34
N ASN A 441 23.64 -12.25 -0.36
CA ASN A 441 25.01 -12.42 0.12
C ASN A 441 26.12 -12.47 -0.98
N PRO A 442 26.13 -11.55 -1.97
CA PRO A 442 27.16 -11.55 -3.03
C PRO A 442 28.58 -11.35 -2.50
N LEU A 443 28.75 -10.81 -1.29
CA LEU A 443 30.05 -10.67 -0.66
C LEU A 443 30.68 -12.03 -0.33
N ALA A 444 29.87 -13.04 0.01
CA ALA A 444 30.36 -14.41 0.20
C ALA A 444 30.92 -15.02 -1.09
N ALA A 445 30.34 -14.69 -2.27
CA ALA A 445 30.87 -15.13 -3.56
C ALA A 445 32.25 -14.52 -3.81
N VAL A 446 32.43 -13.23 -3.55
CA VAL A 446 33.72 -12.54 -3.67
C VAL A 446 34.77 -13.15 -2.72
N ALA A 447 34.39 -13.37 -1.46
CA ALA A 447 35.30 -13.92 -0.46
C ALA A 447 35.72 -15.36 -0.80
N ALA A 448 34.77 -16.22 -1.18
CA ALA A 448 35.06 -17.60 -1.55
C ALA A 448 35.85 -17.71 -2.85
N PHE A 449 35.58 -16.85 -3.85
CA PHE A 449 36.38 -16.80 -5.09
C PHE A 449 37.84 -16.50 -4.81
N ARG A 450 38.14 -15.52 -3.94
CA ARG A 450 39.50 -15.18 -3.55
C ARG A 450 40.19 -16.31 -2.78
N GLU A 451 39.45 -16.95 -1.88
CA GLU A 451 39.96 -18.09 -1.13
C GLU A 451 40.21 -19.32 -2.03
N ALA A 452 39.38 -19.50 -3.06
CA ALA A 452 39.53 -20.56 -4.06
C ALA A 452 40.75 -20.33 -4.97
N PHE A 453 41.06 -19.07 -5.30
CA PHE A 453 42.07 -18.71 -6.30
C PHE A 453 43.00 -17.58 -5.79
N PRO A 454 43.88 -17.88 -4.83
CA PRO A 454 44.67 -16.88 -4.11
C PRO A 454 45.84 -16.29 -4.92
N GLY A 455 46.26 -16.92 -6.02
CA GLY A 455 47.44 -16.50 -6.80
C GLY A 455 47.26 -15.19 -7.58
N GLY A 456 46.01 -14.79 -7.87
CA GLY A 456 45.70 -13.56 -8.61
C GLY A 456 46.01 -13.61 -10.12
N HIS A 457 46.50 -14.75 -10.60
CA HIS A 457 46.90 -15.00 -11.99
C HIS A 457 46.27 -16.27 -12.57
N GLU A 458 45.51 -17.03 -11.78
CA GLU A 458 44.74 -18.17 -12.27
C GLU A 458 43.76 -17.70 -13.38
N PRO A 459 43.57 -18.47 -14.46
CA PRO A 459 42.74 -18.08 -15.60
C PRO A 459 41.24 -18.26 -15.28
N VAL A 460 40.78 -17.54 -14.26
CA VAL A 460 39.42 -17.57 -13.73
C VAL A 460 38.90 -16.16 -13.51
N GLY A 461 37.57 -16.00 -13.49
CA GLY A 461 36.91 -14.73 -13.19
C GLY A 461 35.57 -14.92 -12.49
N LEU A 462 35.13 -13.87 -11.79
CA LEU A 462 33.81 -13.81 -11.16
C LEU A 462 33.02 -12.64 -11.76
N VAL A 463 31.85 -12.93 -12.29
CA VAL A 463 30.93 -11.95 -12.85
C VAL A 463 29.74 -11.80 -11.92
N LEU A 464 29.57 -10.60 -11.37
CA LEU A 464 28.44 -10.22 -10.54
C LEU A 464 27.47 -9.41 -11.39
N LYS A 465 26.38 -10.04 -11.83
CA LYS A 465 25.29 -9.34 -12.51
C LYS A 465 24.29 -8.85 -11.48
N THR A 466 24.04 -7.55 -11.45
CA THR A 466 23.05 -6.95 -10.55
C THR A 466 22.21 -5.89 -11.23
N MET A 467 21.09 -5.52 -10.64
CA MET A 467 20.29 -4.36 -11.01
C MET A 467 19.88 -3.60 -9.74
N ASN A 468 19.46 -2.35 -9.93
CA ASN A 468 19.01 -1.45 -8.86
C ASN A 468 20.01 -1.22 -7.70
N PRO A 469 21.35 -1.19 -7.91
CA PRO A 469 22.25 -0.86 -6.82
C PRO A 469 22.06 0.59 -6.36
N ARG A 470 22.15 0.80 -5.05
CA ARG A 470 22.02 2.11 -4.41
C ARG A 470 23.40 2.57 -3.94
N ALA A 471 23.89 3.67 -4.50
CA ALA A 471 25.23 4.18 -4.20
C ALA A 471 25.38 4.61 -2.73
N GLU A 472 24.27 4.94 -2.07
CA GLU A 472 24.15 5.28 -0.67
C GLU A 472 24.09 4.07 0.27
N ASP A 473 23.76 2.86 -0.22
CA ASP A 473 23.71 1.66 0.62
C ASP A 473 25.14 1.24 1.04
N PRO A 474 25.48 1.24 2.34
CA PRO A 474 26.79 0.82 2.82
C PRO A 474 27.18 -0.60 2.37
N ARG A 475 26.21 -1.51 2.28
CA ARG A 475 26.43 -2.90 1.86
C ARG A 475 26.86 -2.96 0.39
N TRP A 476 26.27 -2.12 -0.45
CA TRP A 476 26.69 -1.99 -1.85
C TRP A 476 28.10 -1.43 -1.96
N ARG A 477 28.44 -0.37 -1.20
CA ARG A 477 29.80 0.19 -1.18
C ARG A 477 30.85 -0.84 -0.77
N THR A 478 30.56 -1.63 0.27
CA THR A 478 31.43 -2.73 0.69
C THR A 478 31.61 -3.77 -0.42
N LEU A 479 30.53 -4.17 -1.08
CA LEU A 479 30.60 -5.12 -2.20
C LEU A 479 31.41 -4.56 -3.38
N ALA A 480 31.16 -3.33 -3.79
CA ALA A 480 31.83 -2.68 -4.90
C ALA A 480 33.34 -2.51 -4.63
N ALA A 481 33.71 -2.05 -3.44
CA ALA A 481 35.11 -1.97 -3.02
C ALA A 481 35.77 -3.35 -2.97
N ALA A 482 35.06 -4.35 -2.44
CA ALA A 482 35.54 -5.72 -2.42
C ALA A 482 35.75 -6.26 -3.83
N ALA A 483 34.84 -6.04 -4.79
CA ALA A 483 35.05 -6.47 -6.17
C ALA A 483 36.24 -5.74 -6.84
N ALA A 484 36.31 -4.42 -6.69
CA ALA A 484 37.36 -3.59 -7.30
C ALA A 484 38.79 -3.97 -6.87
N ALA A 485 38.96 -4.53 -5.66
CA ALA A 485 40.26 -4.96 -5.17
C ALA A 485 40.78 -6.26 -5.83
N ASP A 486 40.03 -6.92 -6.72
CA ASP A 486 40.51 -8.05 -7.53
C ASP A 486 40.07 -7.88 -8.99
N ARG A 487 41.03 -7.62 -9.88
CA ARG A 487 40.82 -7.37 -11.32
C ARG A 487 40.15 -8.53 -12.08
N ARG A 488 39.98 -9.69 -11.46
CA ARG A 488 39.27 -10.85 -12.04
C ARG A 488 37.77 -10.80 -11.76
N ILE A 489 37.30 -9.84 -10.96
CA ILE A 489 35.90 -9.68 -10.58
C ILE A 489 35.30 -8.52 -11.38
N THR A 490 34.22 -8.79 -12.11
CA THR A 490 33.50 -7.79 -12.91
C THR A 490 32.09 -7.61 -12.37
N ILE A 491 31.65 -6.37 -12.15
CA ILE A 491 30.27 -6.04 -11.80
C ILE A 491 29.56 -5.49 -13.04
N LEU A 492 28.42 -6.09 -13.39
CA LEU A 492 27.54 -5.65 -14.47
C LEU A 492 26.21 -5.16 -13.88
N ALA A 493 26.02 -3.85 -13.75
CA ALA A 493 24.90 -3.24 -13.04
C ALA A 493 23.69 -2.83 -13.92
N ASP A 494 23.83 -2.86 -15.24
CA ASP A 494 22.79 -2.41 -16.18
C ASP A 494 21.59 -3.36 -16.22
N THR A 495 20.37 -2.86 -16.37
CA THR A 495 19.23 -3.73 -16.63
C THR A 495 19.34 -4.31 -18.03
N LEU A 496 19.41 -5.63 -18.14
CA LEU A 496 19.43 -6.36 -19.41
C LEU A 496 18.01 -6.80 -19.76
N ASP A 497 17.68 -6.83 -21.05
CA ASP A 497 16.49 -7.55 -21.47
C ASP A 497 16.64 -9.07 -21.22
N ARG A 498 15.53 -9.81 -21.32
CA ARG A 498 15.50 -11.23 -21.00
C ARG A 498 16.48 -12.06 -21.85
N GLY A 499 16.59 -11.75 -23.14
CA GLY A 499 17.46 -12.49 -24.05
C GLY A 499 18.92 -12.23 -23.79
N GLU A 500 19.28 -10.97 -23.52
CA GLU A 500 20.63 -10.59 -23.10
C GLU A 500 21.01 -11.19 -21.74
N ALA A 501 20.07 -11.22 -20.78
CA ALA A 501 20.30 -11.84 -19.49
C ALA A 501 20.62 -13.33 -19.64
N LEU A 502 19.82 -14.10 -20.38
CA LEU A 502 20.10 -15.51 -20.67
C LEU A 502 21.41 -15.68 -21.48
N GLY A 503 21.70 -14.74 -22.39
CA GLY A 503 22.95 -14.68 -23.14
C GLY A 503 24.18 -14.57 -22.23
N LEU A 504 24.08 -13.80 -21.13
CA LEU A 504 25.14 -13.72 -20.13
C LEU A 504 25.33 -15.04 -19.37
N PHE A 505 24.26 -15.75 -19.02
CA PHE A 505 24.39 -17.11 -18.45
C PHE A 505 25.10 -18.04 -19.43
N ALA A 506 24.72 -18.01 -20.71
CA ALA A 506 25.34 -18.82 -21.75
C ALA A 506 26.82 -18.48 -21.96
N ALA A 507 27.21 -17.21 -21.84
CA ALA A 507 28.57 -16.72 -21.99
C ALA A 507 29.51 -17.11 -20.83
N CYS A 508 28.97 -17.40 -19.64
CA CYS A 508 29.75 -17.85 -18.47
C CYS A 508 29.83 -19.38 -18.36
N ASP A 509 30.75 -19.88 -17.53
CA ASP A 509 31.09 -21.32 -17.46
C ASP A 509 30.49 -22.03 -16.25
N ALA A 510 30.24 -21.32 -15.15
CA ALA A 510 29.61 -21.86 -13.94
C ALA A 510 28.71 -20.83 -13.28
N TYR A 511 27.73 -21.28 -12.51
CA TYR A 511 26.86 -20.43 -11.71
C TYR A 511 27.13 -20.62 -10.22
N VAL A 512 27.24 -19.52 -9.47
CA VAL A 512 27.48 -19.55 -8.03
C VAL A 512 26.46 -18.67 -7.30
N SER A 513 25.75 -19.23 -6.30
CA SER A 513 24.76 -18.49 -5.50
C SER A 513 24.88 -18.80 -4.01
N PRO A 514 25.63 -18.00 -3.24
CA PRO A 514 25.79 -18.18 -1.80
C PRO A 514 24.67 -17.51 -0.99
N HIS A 515 23.43 -17.57 -1.48
CA HIS A 515 22.29 -16.93 -0.83
C HIS A 515 22.05 -17.51 0.57
N ARG A 516 21.46 -16.71 1.45
CA ARG A 516 21.01 -17.15 2.77
C ARG A 516 19.63 -17.83 2.73
N ALA A 517 18.79 -17.39 1.79
CA ALA A 517 17.47 -17.94 1.55
C ALA A 517 16.94 -17.60 0.14
N GLU A 518 16.19 -18.52 -0.46
CA GLU A 518 15.57 -18.39 -1.77
C GLU A 518 14.26 -19.19 -1.87
N GLY A 519 13.16 -18.57 -2.32
CA GLY A 519 11.87 -19.26 -2.40
C GLY A 519 11.81 -20.33 -3.48
N PHE A 520 12.33 -20.03 -4.67
CA PHE A 520 12.39 -20.96 -5.81
C PHE A 520 13.82 -21.23 -6.28
N GLY A 521 14.58 -20.18 -6.58
CA GLY A 521 15.90 -20.31 -7.21
C GLY A 521 15.85 -20.33 -8.74
N ARG A 522 14.99 -19.49 -9.35
CA ARG A 522 14.85 -19.36 -10.81
C ARG A 522 16.19 -19.29 -11.55
N THR A 523 17.10 -18.43 -11.10
CA THR A 523 18.41 -18.26 -11.75
C THR A 523 19.29 -19.52 -11.65
N LEU A 524 19.11 -20.35 -10.62
CA LEU A 524 19.78 -21.65 -10.50
C LEU A 524 19.19 -22.64 -11.51
N ALA A 525 17.86 -22.69 -11.63
CA ALA A 525 17.17 -23.55 -12.59
C ALA A 525 17.49 -23.17 -14.05
N GLU A 526 17.58 -21.87 -14.36
CA GLU A 526 18.00 -21.36 -15.67
C GLU A 526 19.45 -21.75 -16.00
N ALA A 527 20.36 -21.61 -15.03
CA ALA A 527 21.75 -22.05 -15.18
C ALA A 527 21.84 -23.57 -15.44
N MET A 528 21.04 -24.38 -14.74
CA MET A 528 20.95 -25.82 -15.00
C MET A 528 20.43 -26.13 -16.40
N LEU A 529 19.37 -25.47 -16.86
CA LEU A 529 18.83 -25.65 -18.23
C LEU A 529 19.85 -25.29 -19.31
N LEU A 530 20.64 -24.24 -19.07
CA LEU A 530 21.74 -23.82 -19.94
C LEU A 530 22.99 -24.70 -19.83
N GLY A 531 22.92 -25.80 -19.07
CA GLY A 531 24.01 -26.75 -18.93
C GLY A 531 25.22 -26.16 -18.22
N LYS A 532 25.00 -25.33 -17.19
CA LYS A 532 26.06 -24.79 -16.34
C LYS A 532 26.18 -25.58 -15.03
N PRO A 533 27.38 -25.91 -14.54
CA PRO A 533 27.56 -26.39 -13.17
C PRO A 533 27.08 -25.32 -12.19
N VAL A 534 26.18 -25.71 -11.28
CA VAL A 534 25.57 -24.83 -10.29
C VAL A 534 26.12 -25.15 -8.91
N ILE A 535 26.74 -24.14 -8.29
CA ILE A 535 27.22 -24.15 -6.91
C ILE A 535 26.33 -23.21 -6.10
N ALA A 536 25.65 -23.68 -5.06
CA ALA A 536 24.84 -22.79 -4.23
C ALA A 536 24.69 -23.30 -2.81
N THR A 537 24.27 -22.43 -1.91
CA THR A 537 23.85 -22.83 -0.56
C THR A 537 22.78 -23.93 -0.66
N GLY A 538 23.00 -25.07 0.01
CA GLY A 538 22.08 -26.22 -0.01
C GLY A 538 20.83 -26.04 0.85
N HIS A 539 20.27 -24.82 0.92
CA HIS A 539 19.17 -24.44 1.81
C HIS A 539 18.00 -23.88 1.02
N SER A 540 16.78 -23.93 1.57
CA SER A 540 15.56 -23.33 1.01
C SER A 540 15.08 -23.94 -0.31
N GLY A 541 14.38 -23.18 -1.16
CA GLY A 541 13.60 -23.71 -2.28
C GLY A 541 14.41 -24.43 -3.36
N ASN A 542 15.66 -24.03 -3.57
CA ASN A 542 16.52 -24.72 -4.54
C ASN A 542 16.90 -26.14 -4.09
N ALA A 543 16.76 -26.48 -2.80
CA ALA A 543 17.05 -27.84 -2.32
C ALA A 543 16.11 -28.90 -2.94
N ASP A 544 14.96 -28.48 -3.49
CA ASP A 544 14.04 -29.36 -4.23
C ASP A 544 14.65 -29.94 -5.52
N PHE A 545 15.68 -29.28 -6.08
CA PHE A 545 16.30 -29.69 -7.35
C PHE A 545 17.83 -29.61 -7.38
N LEU A 546 18.49 -28.94 -6.44
CA LEU A 546 19.95 -28.87 -6.30
C LEU A 546 20.41 -29.87 -5.23
N THR A 547 20.80 -31.07 -5.68
CA THR A 547 21.33 -32.14 -4.84
C THR A 547 22.78 -32.45 -5.24
N PRO A 548 23.52 -33.27 -4.47
CA PRO A 548 24.85 -33.73 -4.88
C PRO A 548 24.87 -34.48 -6.22
N GLU A 549 23.74 -35.00 -6.69
CA GLU A 549 23.59 -35.69 -7.97
C GLU A 549 23.36 -34.72 -9.13
N THR A 550 22.70 -33.58 -8.89
CA THR A 550 22.31 -32.61 -9.91
C THR A 550 23.14 -31.33 -9.91
N GLY A 551 24.02 -31.15 -8.93
CA GLY A 551 24.92 -30.00 -8.85
C GLY A 551 25.84 -30.04 -7.64
N PHE A 552 26.08 -28.87 -7.05
CA PHE A 552 27.04 -28.67 -5.97
C PHE A 552 26.43 -27.86 -4.82
N PRO A 553 25.56 -28.47 -4.00
CA PRO A 553 25.06 -27.83 -2.79
C PRO A 553 26.20 -27.64 -1.78
N VAL A 554 26.25 -26.46 -1.15
CA VAL A 554 27.23 -26.06 -0.14
C VAL A 554 26.58 -26.12 1.24
N ALA A 555 27.27 -26.69 2.23
CA ALA A 555 26.77 -26.76 3.59
C ALA A 555 26.63 -25.36 4.20
N TYR A 556 25.84 -25.29 5.27
CA TYR A 556 25.51 -24.05 5.92
C TYR A 556 25.24 -24.27 7.40
N ARG A 557 25.23 -23.17 8.16
CA ARG A 557 24.65 -23.12 9.50
C ARG A 557 23.47 -22.17 9.52
N LEU A 558 22.46 -22.45 10.35
CA LEU A 558 21.37 -21.51 10.54
C LEU A 558 21.81 -20.37 11.45
N VAL A 559 21.51 -19.14 11.05
CA VAL A 559 21.76 -17.92 11.82
C VAL A 559 20.48 -17.08 11.90
N PRO A 560 20.28 -16.28 12.96
CA PRO A 560 19.16 -15.37 13.04
C PRO A 560 19.16 -14.35 11.91
N VAL A 561 17.97 -13.98 11.44
CA VAL A 561 17.82 -12.80 10.56
C VAL A 561 17.94 -11.54 11.42
N GLY A 562 18.91 -10.69 11.10
CA GLY A 562 19.16 -9.46 11.84
C GLY A 562 18.07 -8.39 11.61
N PRO A 563 17.95 -7.41 12.52
CA PRO A 563 17.02 -6.30 12.35
C PRO A 563 17.23 -5.56 11.01
N GLY A 564 16.17 -5.44 10.21
CA GLY A 564 16.20 -4.75 8.92
C GLY A 564 16.91 -5.52 7.79
N GLU A 565 17.35 -6.75 8.02
CA GLU A 565 17.98 -7.57 6.97
C GLU A 565 16.97 -8.21 6.02
N TYR A 566 15.74 -8.44 6.49
CA TYR A 566 14.60 -8.90 5.69
C TYR A 566 13.27 -8.45 6.33
N PRO A 567 12.20 -8.16 5.55
CA PRO A 567 10.88 -7.85 6.09
C PRO A 567 10.37 -8.99 6.95
N PHE A 568 9.89 -8.66 8.15
CA PHE A 568 9.33 -9.60 9.10
C PHE A 568 10.26 -10.77 9.49
N GLY A 569 11.58 -10.57 9.44
CA GLY A 569 12.56 -11.60 9.80
C GLY A 569 12.74 -11.84 11.29
N GLN A 570 12.10 -11.06 12.17
CA GLN A 570 12.32 -11.15 13.61
C GLN A 570 11.99 -12.55 14.14
N GLY A 571 12.95 -13.15 14.85
CA GLY A 571 12.81 -14.49 15.42
C GLY A 571 12.99 -15.64 14.41
N MET A 572 13.21 -15.35 13.13
CA MET A 572 13.42 -16.36 12.09
C MET A 572 14.91 -16.65 11.88
N LEU A 573 15.19 -17.82 11.32
CA LEU A 573 16.54 -18.27 10.95
C LEU A 573 16.64 -18.44 9.43
N TRP A 574 17.83 -18.19 8.89
CA TRP A 574 18.21 -18.49 7.50
C TRP A 574 19.63 -19.05 7.44
N ALA A 575 20.06 -19.51 6.26
CA ALA A 575 21.38 -20.11 6.12
C ALA A 575 22.51 -19.06 6.07
N GLU A 576 23.63 -19.38 6.70
CA GLU A 576 24.94 -18.79 6.40
C GLU A 576 25.79 -19.89 5.73
N PRO A 577 26.14 -19.74 4.44
CA PRO A 577 26.91 -20.76 3.72
C PRO A 577 28.32 -20.90 4.30
N ASP A 578 28.84 -22.12 4.29
CA ASP A 578 30.25 -22.38 4.62
C ASP A 578 31.15 -21.83 3.51
N ARG A 579 31.90 -20.78 3.85
CA ARG A 579 32.81 -20.09 2.92
C ARG A 579 33.93 -21.01 2.41
N ALA A 580 34.52 -21.81 3.30
CA ALA A 580 35.65 -22.66 2.95
C ALA A 580 35.20 -23.80 2.02
N GLU A 581 34.03 -24.35 2.27
CA GLU A 581 33.42 -25.33 1.37
C GLU A 581 33.02 -24.70 0.02
N LEU A 582 32.44 -23.50 0.02
CA LEU A 582 32.15 -22.79 -1.22
C LEU A 582 33.42 -22.62 -2.07
N ALA A 583 34.51 -22.18 -1.46
CA ALA A 583 35.81 -22.02 -2.12
C ALA A 583 36.39 -23.35 -2.63
N ARG A 584 36.33 -24.41 -1.81
CA ARG A 584 36.74 -25.77 -2.21
C ARG A 584 35.93 -26.28 -3.39
N THR A 585 34.63 -25.99 -3.41
CA THR A 585 33.70 -26.42 -4.46
C THR A 585 33.93 -25.66 -5.77
N MET A 586 34.22 -24.35 -5.70
CA MET A 586 34.63 -23.57 -6.88
C MET A 586 35.91 -24.16 -7.51
N ARG A 587 36.91 -24.51 -6.70
CA ARG A 587 38.12 -25.22 -7.19
C ARG A 587 37.79 -26.57 -7.80
N LEU A 588 36.91 -27.35 -7.16
CA LEU A 588 36.51 -28.68 -7.62
C LEU A 588 35.90 -28.62 -9.03
N VAL A 589 35.00 -27.67 -9.28
CA VAL A 589 34.33 -27.52 -10.59
C VAL A 589 35.34 -27.24 -11.71
N VAL A 590 36.37 -26.43 -11.43
CA VAL A 590 37.45 -26.14 -12.40
C VAL A 590 38.38 -27.34 -12.58
N ALA A 591 38.76 -28.00 -11.48
CA ALA A 591 39.76 -29.07 -11.49
C ALA A 591 39.21 -30.42 -11.97
N GLN A 592 37.89 -30.66 -11.85
CA GLN A 592 37.25 -31.92 -12.23
C GLN A 592 36.11 -31.71 -13.24
N PRO A 593 36.43 -31.32 -14.50
CA PRO A 593 35.41 -31.00 -15.51
C PRO A 593 34.55 -32.21 -15.90
N GLY A 594 35.05 -33.44 -15.74
CA GLY A 594 34.27 -34.66 -15.94
C GLY A 594 33.11 -34.80 -14.94
N LEU A 595 33.42 -34.65 -13.64
CA LEU A 595 32.41 -34.65 -12.57
C LEU A 595 31.41 -33.50 -12.74
N ALA A 596 31.91 -32.30 -13.07
CA ALA A 596 31.07 -31.14 -13.33
C ALA A 596 30.07 -31.42 -14.45
N ARG A 597 30.52 -31.90 -15.62
CA ARG A 597 29.64 -32.24 -16.74
C ARG A 597 28.59 -33.30 -16.37
N GLN A 598 28.98 -34.34 -15.64
CA GLN A 598 28.05 -35.39 -15.22
C GLN A 598 26.90 -34.83 -14.39
N ARG A 599 27.20 -34.05 -13.34
CA ARG A 599 26.18 -33.48 -12.46
C ARG A 599 25.35 -32.41 -13.17
N THR A 600 25.98 -31.59 -13.99
CA THR A 600 25.30 -30.59 -14.83
C THR A 600 24.28 -31.23 -15.77
N GLN A 601 24.62 -32.35 -16.40
CA GLN A 601 23.68 -33.05 -17.29
C GLN A 601 22.48 -33.57 -16.49
N ALA A 602 22.71 -34.20 -15.33
CA ALA A 602 21.63 -34.67 -14.47
C ALA A 602 20.73 -33.52 -13.98
N GLY A 603 21.29 -32.37 -13.59
CA GLY A 603 20.53 -31.19 -13.22
C GLY A 603 19.71 -30.62 -14.38
N ARG A 604 20.30 -30.54 -15.57
CA ARG A 604 19.59 -30.12 -16.79
C ARG A 604 18.40 -31.01 -17.09
N ASP A 605 18.58 -32.32 -17.05
CA ASP A 605 17.52 -33.30 -17.34
C ASP A 605 16.40 -33.24 -16.29
N LEU A 606 16.74 -33.00 -15.03
CA LEU A 606 15.76 -32.80 -13.97
C LEU A 606 14.90 -31.55 -14.20
N ILE A 607 15.52 -30.40 -14.49
CA ILE A 607 14.76 -29.16 -14.71
C ILE A 607 13.94 -29.25 -16.00
N ALA A 608 14.51 -29.80 -17.08
CA ALA A 608 13.81 -29.98 -18.34
C ALA A 608 12.60 -30.92 -18.24
N SER A 609 12.61 -31.88 -17.32
CA SER A 609 11.46 -32.79 -17.11
C SER A 609 10.41 -32.22 -16.16
N ARG A 610 10.82 -31.55 -15.07
CA ARG A 610 9.89 -31.10 -14.01
C ARG A 610 9.38 -29.67 -14.17
N HIS A 611 10.16 -28.80 -14.80
CA HIS A 611 9.88 -27.36 -14.89
C HIS A 611 9.66 -26.87 -16.33
N ALA A 612 9.54 -27.79 -17.31
CA ALA A 612 9.08 -27.42 -18.64
C ALA A 612 7.63 -26.90 -18.59
N PRO A 613 7.25 -25.89 -19.40
CA PRO A 613 5.89 -25.35 -19.46
C PRO A 613 4.81 -26.42 -19.64
N GLN A 614 5.08 -27.48 -20.40
CA GLN A 614 4.14 -28.57 -20.62
C GLN A 614 3.88 -29.37 -19.34
N ALA A 615 4.93 -29.70 -18.59
CA ALA A 615 4.81 -30.48 -17.35
C ALA A 615 4.12 -29.67 -16.25
N VAL A 616 4.51 -28.40 -16.10
CA VAL A 616 3.91 -27.46 -15.14
C VAL A 616 2.46 -27.16 -15.52
N GLY A 617 2.22 -26.87 -16.81
CA GLY A 617 0.90 -26.60 -17.36
C GLY A 617 -0.08 -27.75 -17.16
N ALA A 618 0.37 -29.00 -17.33
CA ALA A 618 -0.45 -30.18 -17.06
C ALA A 618 -0.90 -30.24 -15.59
N ALA A 619 0.00 -29.98 -14.64
CA ALA A 619 -0.34 -29.92 -13.22
C ALA A 619 -1.33 -28.77 -12.92
N TYR A 620 -1.14 -27.61 -13.54
CA TYR A 620 -2.02 -26.46 -13.37
C TYR A 620 -3.42 -26.75 -13.93
N GLN A 621 -3.50 -27.29 -15.15
CA GLN A 621 -4.75 -27.63 -15.80
C GLN A 621 -5.55 -28.65 -15.00
N GLU A 622 -4.90 -29.69 -14.49
CA GLU A 622 -5.54 -30.71 -13.66
C GLU A 622 -6.21 -30.06 -12.44
N ARG A 623 -5.47 -29.21 -11.71
CA ARG A 623 -6.04 -28.51 -10.55
C ARG A 623 -7.17 -27.55 -10.93
N LEU A 624 -7.02 -26.83 -12.03
CA LEU A 624 -8.05 -25.89 -12.51
C LEU A 624 -9.33 -26.60 -12.95
N ARG A 625 -9.24 -27.78 -13.56
CA ARG A 625 -10.42 -28.60 -13.89
C ARG A 625 -11.16 -29.06 -12.65
N GLN A 626 -10.43 -29.52 -11.63
CA GLN A 626 -11.01 -29.87 -10.33
C GLN A 626 -11.75 -28.69 -9.69
N LEU A 627 -11.16 -27.49 -9.71
CA LEU A 627 -11.81 -26.27 -9.20
C LEU A 627 -13.07 -25.89 -9.99
N ALA A 628 -13.10 -26.17 -11.29
CA ALA A 628 -14.24 -25.92 -12.16
C ALA A 628 -15.31 -27.05 -12.13
N GLY A 629 -15.08 -28.15 -11.39
CA GLY A 629 -15.95 -29.32 -11.40
C GLY A 629 -15.99 -30.04 -12.77
N LEU A 630 -14.91 -29.93 -13.54
CA LEU A 630 -14.75 -30.57 -14.85
C LEU A 630 -13.97 -31.89 -14.71
N PRO A 631 -14.26 -32.90 -15.55
CA PRO A 631 -13.61 -34.21 -15.50
C PRO A 631 -12.16 -34.19 -15.96
#